data_AF-A0A1V1NSM9-F1
#
_entry.id   AF-A0A1V1NSM9-F1
#
_cell.length_a   1.000
_cell.length_b   1.000
_cell.length_c   1.000
_cell.angle_alpha   90.00
_cell.angle_beta   90.00
_cell.angle_gamma   90.00
#
_symmetry.space_group_name_H-M   'P 1'
#
loop_
_entity.id
_entity.type
_entity.pdbx_description
1 polymer ?
#
loop_
_entity_poly.entity_id
_entity_poly.type
_entity_poly.pdbx_seq_one_letter_code
_entity_poly.pdbx_strand_id
1 'polypeptide(L)'
;MKINTNVQSHFSISGPKSFTGNSSSQTIANALPGTYTITYDPLTCWQTPASESQSLTYWGTLNFSGIYGQTPAEPIQNLRADRNIKTWTGSNQITIQWKPINQCLKRLCLCLGST
;
A
#
# COMPACT_ATOMS: atom_id res chain seq x y z
N MET A 1 -14.67 0.27 20.48
CA MET A 1 -13.43 0.36 19.67
C MET A 1 -13.71 1.24 18.46
N LYS A 2 -12.77 2.12 18.12
CA LYS A 2 -12.85 2.99 16.94
C LYS A 2 -11.70 2.67 15.99
N ILE A 3 -12.01 2.55 14.72
CA ILE A 3 -11.05 2.28 13.65
C ILE A 3 -11.12 3.45 12.68
N ASN A 4 -9.97 4.00 12.30
CA ASN A 4 -9.89 5.03 11.27
C ASN A 4 -8.73 4.72 10.32
N THR A 5 -8.98 4.91 9.03
CA THR A 5 -7.98 4.88 7.97
C THR A 5 -8.16 6.08 7.06
N ASN A 6 -7.10 6.49 6.37
CA ASN A 6 -7.13 7.63 5.44
C ASN A 6 -7.79 7.30 4.09
N VAL A 7 -7.99 6.02 3.79
CA VAL A 7 -8.67 5.52 2.58
C VAL A 7 -9.61 4.37 2.95
N GLN A 8 -10.66 4.15 2.14
CA GLN A 8 -11.49 2.96 2.31
C GLN A 8 -10.66 1.70 2.05
N SER A 9 -10.67 0.78 3.00
CA SER A 9 -9.86 -0.44 2.97
C SER A 9 -10.58 -1.57 3.70
N HIS A 10 -10.23 -2.81 3.39
CA HIS A 10 -10.65 -3.95 4.18
C HIS A 10 -9.66 -4.16 5.35
N PHE A 11 -10.18 -4.58 6.50
CA PHE A 11 -9.36 -4.92 7.66
C PHE A 11 -10.03 -6.02 8.47
N SER A 12 -9.22 -6.75 9.24
CA SER A 12 -9.66 -7.76 10.18
C SER A 12 -9.12 -7.47 11.58
N ILE A 13 -9.91 -7.79 12.60
CA ILE A 13 -9.52 -7.69 14.00
C ILE A 13 -9.70 -9.06 14.62
N SER A 14 -8.61 -9.60 15.17
CA SER A 14 -8.59 -10.84 15.93
C SER A 14 -8.48 -10.56 17.42
N GLY A 15 -9.05 -11.42 18.25
CA GLY A 15 -9.09 -11.26 19.71
C GLY A 15 -10.17 -12.16 20.31
N PRO A 16 -10.70 -11.82 21.51
CA PRO A 16 -11.82 -12.55 22.13
C PRO A 16 -13.06 -12.70 21.24
N LYS A 17 -13.26 -11.77 20.30
CA LYS A 17 -14.27 -11.83 19.24
C LYS A 17 -13.68 -11.27 17.96
N SER A 18 -13.84 -11.96 16.85
CA SER A 18 -13.34 -11.48 15.55
C SER A 18 -14.29 -10.47 14.91
N PHE A 19 -13.72 -9.47 14.24
CA PHE A 19 -14.46 -8.48 13.47
C PHE A 19 -13.78 -8.23 12.12
N THR A 20 -14.56 -7.83 11.13
CA THR A 20 -14.05 -7.34 9.84
C THR A 20 -14.76 -6.04 9.47
N GLY A 21 -14.16 -5.27 8.57
CA GLY A 21 -14.69 -4.01 8.09
C GLY A 21 -14.20 -3.69 6.70
N ASN A 22 -14.97 -2.87 5.97
CA ASN A 22 -14.61 -2.33 4.67
C ASN A 22 -15.01 -0.86 4.57
N SER A 23 -14.38 -0.03 5.39
CA SER A 23 -14.67 1.40 5.47
C SER A 23 -13.41 2.17 5.88
N SER A 24 -13.43 3.49 5.69
CA SER A 24 -12.37 4.36 6.23
C SER A 24 -12.57 4.69 7.71
N SER A 25 -13.76 4.45 8.25
CA SER A 25 -14.04 4.59 9.67
C SER A 25 -15.11 3.60 10.12
N GLN A 26 -14.90 2.99 11.28
CA GLN A 26 -15.84 2.05 11.87
C GLN A 26 -15.82 2.14 13.39
N THR A 27 -17.00 2.04 13.99
CA THR A 27 -17.15 1.96 15.45
C THR A 27 -17.75 0.61 15.80
N ILE A 28 -17.09 -0.10 16.71
CA ILE A 28 -17.54 -1.38 17.25
C ILE A 28 -17.89 -1.16 18.73
N ALA A 29 -19.17 -1.29 19.07
CA ALA A 29 -19.65 -1.22 20.44
C ALA A 29 -19.63 -2.61 21.12
N ASN A 30 -19.61 -2.62 22.45
CA ASN A 30 -19.79 -3.81 23.28
C ASN A 30 -18.82 -4.97 22.95
N ALA A 31 -17.56 -4.66 22.66
CA ALA A 31 -16.51 -5.67 22.52
C ALA A 31 -16.10 -6.22 23.90
N LEU A 32 -15.77 -7.49 23.96
CA LEU A 32 -15.38 -8.16 25.21
C LEU A 32 -13.98 -7.71 25.64
N PRO A 33 -13.70 -7.57 26.95
CA PRO A 33 -12.34 -7.30 27.41
C PRO A 33 -11.35 -8.37 26.94
N GLY A 34 -10.13 -7.94 26.60
CA GLY A 34 -9.05 -8.79 26.12
C GLY A 34 -8.18 -8.11 25.07
N THR A 35 -7.17 -8.82 24.57
CA THR A 35 -6.25 -8.28 23.56
C THR A 35 -6.83 -8.43 22.16
N TYR A 36 -6.83 -7.33 21.43
CA TYR A 36 -7.25 -7.24 20.04
C TYR A 36 -6.09 -6.85 19.14
N THR A 37 -5.94 -7.55 18.02
CA THR A 37 -4.94 -7.27 16.98
C THR A 37 -5.66 -6.91 15.69
N ILE A 38 -5.39 -5.72 15.15
CA ILE A 38 -5.88 -5.29 13.84
C ILE A 38 -4.86 -5.60 12.75
N THR A 39 -5.35 -6.15 11.65
CA THR A 39 -4.59 -6.41 10.42
C THR A 39 -5.28 -5.69 9.27
N TYR A 40 -4.51 -4.86 8.57
CA TYR A 40 -4.98 -4.10 7.41
C TYR A 40 -4.70 -4.88 6.13
N ASP A 41 -5.66 -4.94 5.22
CA ASP A 41 -5.46 -5.64 3.96
C ASP A 41 -4.66 -4.77 2.98
N PRO A 42 -3.84 -5.38 2.12
CA PRO A 42 -3.07 -4.64 1.13
C PRO A 42 -3.98 -3.98 0.09
N LEU A 43 -3.70 -2.72 -0.20
CA LEU A 43 -4.32 -1.99 -1.31
C LEU A 43 -3.30 -1.80 -2.42
N THR A 44 -3.72 -2.07 -3.65
CA THR A 44 -2.91 -1.77 -4.83
C THR A 44 -2.43 -0.34 -4.77
N CYS A 45 -1.13 -0.13 -4.94
CA CYS A 45 -0.51 1.19 -4.95
C CYS A 45 -0.38 1.93 -3.62
N TRP A 46 -0.66 1.25 -2.51
CA TRP A 46 -0.45 1.78 -1.18
C TRP A 46 0.46 0.88 -0.34
N GLN A 47 1.37 1.50 0.42
CA GLN A 47 1.99 0.83 1.54
C GLN A 47 0.95 0.57 2.61
N THR A 48 0.83 -0.70 2.97
CA THR A 48 -0.11 -1.16 4.00
C THR A 48 0.42 -0.75 5.38
N PRO A 49 -0.42 -0.20 6.28
CA PRO A 49 -0.02 0.09 7.64
C PRO A 49 0.43 -1.19 8.37
N ALA A 50 1.31 -1.03 9.35
CA ALA A 50 1.66 -2.15 10.23
C ALA A 50 0.43 -2.61 11.02
N SER A 51 0.39 -3.91 11.35
CA SER A 51 -0.63 -4.45 12.25
C SER A 51 -0.33 -4.02 13.69
N GLU A 52 -1.38 -3.75 14.46
CA GLU A 52 -1.26 -3.23 15.82
C GLU A 52 -2.04 -4.11 16.80
N SER A 53 -1.56 -4.21 18.03
CA SER A 53 -2.25 -4.94 19.11
C SER A 53 -2.47 -4.05 20.33
N GLN A 54 -3.69 -4.06 20.87
CA GLN A 54 -4.05 -3.28 22.06
C GLN A 54 -4.96 -4.11 22.98
N SER A 55 -4.88 -3.88 24.29
CA SER A 55 -5.69 -4.58 25.30
C SER A 55 -6.89 -3.75 25.73
N LEU A 56 -8.09 -4.27 25.53
CA LEU A 56 -9.34 -3.68 25.98
C LEU A 56 -9.64 -4.11 27.42
N THR A 57 -9.75 -3.14 28.32
CA THR A 57 -10.27 -3.34 29.67
C THR A 57 -11.80 -3.20 29.71
N TYR A 58 -12.41 -3.62 30.82
CA TYR A 58 -13.84 -3.43 31.05
C TYR A 58 -14.19 -1.92 31.02
N TRP A 59 -15.24 -1.55 30.29
CA TRP A 59 -15.62 -0.15 29.98
C TRP A 59 -14.57 0.68 29.22
N GLY A 60 -13.45 0.08 28.81
CA GLY A 60 -12.40 0.76 28.07
C GLY A 60 -12.79 1.09 26.63
N THR A 61 -11.95 1.89 25.97
CA THR A 61 -12.07 2.19 24.54
C THR A 61 -10.71 1.98 23.86
N LEU A 62 -10.70 1.20 22.77
CA LEU A 62 -9.54 1.09 21.88
C LEU A 62 -9.70 2.01 20.66
N ASN A 63 -8.58 2.56 20.21
CA ASN A 63 -8.49 3.37 19.00
C ASN A 63 -7.38 2.80 18.12
N PHE A 64 -7.75 2.28 16.95
CA PHE A 64 -6.82 1.83 15.91
C PHE A 64 -6.79 2.85 14.77
N SER A 65 -5.60 3.18 14.28
CA SER A 65 -5.41 4.16 13.20
C SER A 65 -4.41 3.65 12.17
N GLY A 66 -4.88 3.35 10.96
CA GLY A 66 -4.03 2.87 9.86
C GLY A 66 -3.89 3.93 8.78
N ILE A 67 -2.68 4.43 8.54
CA ILE A 67 -2.42 5.38 7.44
C ILE A 67 -1.74 4.64 6.30
N TYR A 68 -2.45 4.46 5.20
CA TYR A 68 -1.89 3.96 3.96
C TYR A 68 -1.02 5.04 3.32
N GLY A 69 0.27 4.72 3.11
CA GLY A 69 1.20 5.58 2.38
C GLY A 69 1.13 5.29 0.87
N GLN A 70 1.47 6.24 0.00
CA GLN A 70 1.63 5.91 -1.42
C GLN A 70 2.84 5.00 -1.62
N THR A 71 2.68 3.93 -2.39
CA THR A 71 3.83 3.10 -2.75
C THR A 71 4.78 3.95 -3.60
N PRO A 72 6.08 4.04 -3.26
CA PRO A 72 7.03 4.77 -4.07
C PRO A 72 7.13 4.14 -5.46
N ALA A 73 7.31 4.99 -6.47
CA ALA A 73 7.53 4.54 -7.83
C ALA A 73 8.81 3.69 -7.91
N GLU A 74 8.68 2.42 -8.28
CA GLU A 74 9.86 1.59 -8.53
C GLU A 74 10.57 2.02 -9.83
N PRO A 75 11.91 2.11 -9.83
CA PRO A 75 12.66 2.35 -11.06
C PRO A 75 12.58 1.10 -11.95
N ILE A 76 11.86 1.19 -13.06
CA ILE A 76 11.86 0.12 -14.07
C ILE A 76 13.19 0.19 -14.83
N GLN A 77 14.04 -0.83 -14.67
CA GLN A 77 15.29 -0.96 -15.42
C GLN A 77 15.09 -1.84 -16.66
N ASN A 78 14.55 -1.28 -17.74
CA ASN A 78 14.52 -1.97 -19.03
C ASN A 78 15.51 -1.28 -19.97
N LEU A 79 16.75 -1.78 -19.99
CA LEU A 79 17.73 -1.43 -21.00
C LEU A 79 17.61 -2.41 -22.16
N ARG A 80 17.14 -1.92 -23.31
CA ARG A 80 17.18 -2.67 -24.57
C ARG A 80 18.03 -1.90 -25.56
N ALA A 81 19.06 -2.54 -26.10
CA ALA A 81 19.77 -2.01 -27.25
C ALA A 81 18.90 -2.27 -28.50
N ASP A 82 18.44 -1.21 -29.16
CA ASP A 82 17.62 -1.31 -30.37
C ASP A 82 18.41 -1.75 -31.61
N ARG A 83 19.75 -1.76 -31.55
CA ARG A 83 20.60 -2.18 -32.67
C ARG A 83 21.60 -3.25 -32.25
N ASN A 84 21.75 -4.28 -33.10
CA ASN A 84 22.86 -5.21 -33.03
C ASN A 84 24.16 -4.45 -33.37
N ILE A 85 24.98 -4.18 -32.37
CA ILE A 85 26.28 -3.55 -32.55
C ILE A 85 27.30 -4.67 -32.82
N LYS A 86 27.90 -4.67 -34.02
CA LYS A 86 28.83 -5.74 -34.43
C LYS A 86 30.19 -5.67 -33.74
N THR A 87 30.65 -4.52 -33.25
CA THR A 87 31.87 -4.40 -32.41
C THR A 87 31.88 -3.08 -31.64
N TRP A 88 32.05 -3.14 -30.32
CA TRP A 88 32.49 -2.00 -29.50
C TRP A 88 34.03 -2.02 -29.45
N THR A 89 34.69 -0.91 -29.73
CA THR A 89 36.14 -0.76 -29.50
C THR A 89 36.38 0.40 -28.54
N GLY A 90 37.43 0.31 -27.72
CA GLY A 90 37.77 1.32 -26.71
C GLY A 90 36.86 1.31 -25.46
N SER A 91 37.02 2.33 -24.62
CA SER A 91 36.21 2.54 -23.40
C SER A 91 34.98 3.36 -23.74
N ASN A 92 33.78 2.83 -23.46
CA ASN A 92 32.51 3.47 -23.79
C ASN A 92 31.71 3.67 -22.50
N GLN A 93 31.23 4.88 -22.26
CA GLN A 93 30.41 5.22 -21.10
C GLN A 93 28.99 5.57 -21.57
N ILE A 94 27.99 4.90 -21.00
CA ILE A 94 26.57 5.23 -21.21
C ILE A 94 26.07 5.88 -19.92
N THR A 95 25.62 7.14 -20.03
CA THR A 95 24.94 7.85 -18.93
C THR A 95 23.45 7.83 -19.19
N ILE A 96 22.69 7.28 -18.25
CA ILE A 96 21.22 7.27 -18.29
C ILE A 96 20.66 8.02 -17.08
N GLN A 97 19.58 8.77 -17.30
CA GLN A 97 18.82 9.42 -16.24
C GLN A 97 17.40 8.85 -16.26
N TRP A 98 17.05 8.08 -15.22
CA TRP A 98 15.70 7.54 -15.06
C TRP A 98 14.80 8.56 -14.37
N LYS A 99 13.58 8.74 -14.87
CA LYS A 99 12.48 9.27 -14.08
C LYS A 99 11.66 8.07 -13.59
N PRO A 100 11.55 7.85 -12.28
CA PRO A 100 10.76 6.71 -11.78
C PRO A 100 9.31 6.87 -12.24
N ILE A 101 8.79 5.84 -12.91
CA ILE A 101 7.39 5.82 -13.35
C ILE A 101 6.58 5.32 -12.18
N ASN A 102 5.70 6.17 -11.65
CA ASN A 102 4.71 5.70 -10.69
C ASN A 102 3.69 4.83 -11.42
N GLN A 103 3.82 3.50 -11.31
CA GLN A 103 2.88 2.55 -11.92
C GLN A 103 1.44 2.78 -11.44
N CYS A 104 1.28 3.41 -10.28
CA CYS A 104 -0.01 3.76 -9.68
C CYS A 104 -0.70 4.97 -10.34
N LEU A 105 0.07 5.81 -11.05
CA LEU A 105 -0.44 6.93 -11.83
C LEU A 105 -0.52 6.61 -13.33
N LYS A 106 -0.08 5.41 -13.75
CA LYS A 106 -0.01 4.99 -15.16
C LYS A 106 -1.37 4.91 -15.85
N ARG A 107 -2.48 4.94 -15.11
CA ARG A 107 -3.84 5.02 -15.67
C ARG A 107 -4.15 6.34 -16.40
N LEU A 108 -3.30 7.37 -16.35
CA LEU A 108 -3.56 8.64 -17.05
C LEU A 108 -2.93 8.75 -18.46
N CYS A 109 -2.20 7.73 -18.94
CA CYS A 109 -1.55 7.80 -20.26
C CYS A 109 -1.73 6.51 -21.08
N LEU A 110 -2.98 6.07 -21.27
CA LEU A 110 -3.30 5.10 -22.31
C LEU A 110 -4.43 5.65 -23.18
N CYS A 111 -4.09 5.87 -24.46
CA CYS A 111 -4.95 6.05 -25.63
C CYS A 111 -5.46 7.47 -25.94
N LEU A 112 -4.63 8.32 -26.54
CA LEU A 112 -5.04 9.14 -27.68
C LEU A 112 -3.89 9.23 -28.67
N GLY A 113 -3.85 8.29 -29.62
CA GLY A 113 -2.85 8.32 -30.68
C GLY A 113 -2.93 7.09 -31.57
N SER A 114 -4.01 6.98 -32.36
CA SER A 114 -3.99 6.27 -33.65
C SER A 114 -5.38 6.34 -34.33
N THR A 115 -5.54 7.27 -35.26
CA THR A 115 -5.73 7.02 -36.72
C THR A 115 -5.43 8.31 -37.45
#